data_AF-A0A1V4U850-F1
#
_entry.id   AF-A0A1V4U850-F1
#
_cell.length_a   1.000
_cell.length_b   1.000
_cell.length_c   1.000
_cell.angle_alpha   90.00
_cell.angle_beta   90.00
_cell.angle_gamma   90.00
#
_symmetry.space_group_name_H-M   'P 1'
#
loop_
_entity.id
_entity.type
_entity.pdbx_description
1 polymer ?
#
loop_
_entity_poly.entity_id
_entity_poly.type
_entity_poly.pdbx_seq_one_letter_code
_entity_poly.pdbx_strand_id
1 'polypeptide(L)' 'MARYNVPGSVVAVVNEGRLVIAKESGYNNLVNWIPIDANTKIFRTGSPPDFLVDHAWTGHK' A
#
# COMPACT_ATOMS: atom_id res chain seq x y z
N MET A 1 -12.74 8.63 4.55
CA MET A 1 -11.33 8.91 4.92
C MET A 1 -11.21 10.04 5.94
N ALA A 2 -11.85 11.19 5.73
CA ALA A 2 -11.86 12.29 6.70
C ALA A 2 -12.30 11.89 8.13
N ARG A 3 -13.31 11.02 8.26
CA ARG A 3 -13.81 10.52 9.55
C ARG A 3 -12.80 9.69 10.36
N TYR A 4 -11.78 9.13 9.72
CA TYR A 4 -10.80 8.23 10.33
C TYR A 4 -9.40 8.84 10.42
N ASN A 5 -9.26 10.14 10.14
CA ASN A 5 -7.97 10.83 10.07
C ASN A 5 -6.93 10.11 9.19
N VAL A 6 -7.40 9.48 8.11
CA VAL A 6 -6.53 8.83 7.13
C VAL A 6 -6.27 9.84 6.01
N PRO A 7 -5.02 10.36 5.87
CA PRO A 7 -4.69 11.41 4.90
C PRO A 7 -4.83 10.92 3.45
N GLY A 8 -4.56 9.65 3.22
CA GLY A 8 -4.86 8.95 1.98
C GLY A 8 -4.54 7.46 2.07
N SER A 9 -5.06 6.70 1.13
CA SER A 9 -4.97 5.24 1.08
C SER A 9 -5.01 4.75 -0.37
N VAL A 10 -4.34 3.64 -0.62
CA VAL A 10 -4.46 2.85 -1.85
C VAL A 10 -5.03 1.49 -1.46
N VAL A 11 -6.03 1.04 -2.20
CA VAL A 11 -6.62 -0.29 -2.07
C VAL A 11 -6.39 -1.04 -3.38
N ALA A 12 -5.73 -2.19 -3.29
CA ALA A 12 -5.51 -3.10 -4.39
C ALA A 12 -6.26 -4.41 -4.14
N VAL A 13 -7.00 -4.90 -5.13
CA VAL A 13 -7.66 -6.21 -5.09
C VAL A 13 -7.09 -7.05 -6.23
N VAL A 14 -6.50 -8.18 -5.86
CA VAL A 14 -5.95 -9.16 -6.80
C VAL A 14 -6.84 -10.39 -6.77
N ASN A 15 -7.25 -10.86 -7.95
CA ASN A 15 -7.96 -12.13 -8.11
C ASN A 15 -7.24 -12.95 -9.17
N GLU A 16 -6.98 -14.23 -8.89
CA GLU A 16 -6.29 -15.16 -9.81
C GLU A 16 -4.96 -14.60 -10.36
N GLY A 17 -4.20 -13.89 -9.51
CA GLY A 17 -2.94 -13.27 -9.90
C GLY A 17 -3.08 -12.02 -10.79
N ARG A 18 -4.30 -11.55 -11.05
CA ARG A 18 -4.56 -10.32 -11.82
C ARG A 18 -5.08 -9.21 -10.91
N LEU A 19 -4.54 -8.00 -11.09
CA LEU A 19 -5.04 -6.81 -10.42
C LEU A 19 -6.42 -6.44 -11.01
N VAL A 20 -7.46 -6.58 -10.20
CA VAL A 20 -8.85 -6.30 -10.62
C VAL A 20 -9.25 -4.88 -10.23
N ILE A 21 -8.74 -4.38 -9.12
CA ILE A 21 -9.00 -3.01 -8.64
C ILE A 21 -7.69 -2.43 -8.11
N ALA A 22 -7.34 -1.23 -8.55
CA ALA A 22 -6.35 -0.37 -7.91
C ALA A 22 -7.01 1.00 -7.75
N LYS A 23 -7.31 1.38 -6.51
CA LYS A 23 -7.98 2.65 -6.23
C LYS A 23 -7.21 3.43 -5.19
N GLU A 24 -6.80 4.62 -5.58
CA GLU A 24 -6.30 5.64 -4.67
C GLU A 24 -7.45 6.50 -4.14
N SER A 25 -7.27 7.03 -2.94
CA SER A 25 -8.11 8.11 -2.43
C SER A 25 -7.36 8.91 -1.38
N GLY A 26 -7.55 10.22 -1.41
CA GLY A 26 -6.87 11.18 -0.55
C GLY A 26 -5.53 11.64 -1.11
N TYR A 27 -4.69 12.16 -0.22
CA TYR A 27 -3.49 12.91 -0.58
C TYR A 27 -2.25 12.26 -0.02
N ASN A 28 -1.21 12.22 -0.85
CA ASN A 28 0.13 11.82 -0.46
C ASN A 28 0.75 12.87 0.48
N ASN A 29 0.46 14.15 0.21
CA ASN A 29 0.88 15.26 1.04
C ASN A 29 -0.29 16.22 1.21
N LEU A 30 -0.86 16.28 2.43
CA LEU A 30 -1.97 17.16 2.75
C LEU A 30 -1.57 18.64 2.79
N VAL A 31 -0.32 18.96 3.12
CA VAL A 31 0.18 20.35 3.19
C VAL A 31 0.22 20.95 1.79
N ASN A 32 0.72 20.17 0.83
CA ASN A 32 0.88 20.60 -0.56
C ASN A 32 -0.28 20.13 -1.47
N TRP A 33 -1.32 19.52 -0.91
CA TRP A 33 -2.48 18.97 -1.63
C TRP A 33 -2.12 18.05 -2.80
N ILE A 34 -1.02 17.29 -2.66
CA ILE A 34 -0.56 16.37 -3.70
C ILE A 34 -1.38 15.09 -3.61
N PRO A 35 -2.16 14.72 -4.63
CA PRO A 35 -2.94 13.50 -4.63
C PRO A 35 -2.04 12.26 -4.58
N ILE A 36 -2.57 11.15 -4.13
CA ILE A 36 -1.88 9.86 -4.26
C ILE A 36 -1.93 9.43 -5.73
N ASP A 37 -0.82 8.89 -6.22
CA ASP A 37 -0.75 8.09 -7.44
C ASP A 37 -0.44 6.63 -7.05
N ALA A 38 -1.41 5.74 -7.20
CA ALA A 38 -1.34 4.34 -6.82
C ALA A 38 -0.26 3.54 -7.58
N ASN A 39 0.17 4.01 -8.75
CA ASN A 39 1.15 3.31 -9.57
C ASN A 39 2.59 3.62 -9.15
N THR A 40 2.83 4.78 -8.54
CA THR A 40 4.17 5.26 -8.22
C THR A 40 4.41 5.43 -6.72
N LYS A 41 3.34 5.46 -5.91
CA LYS A 41 3.47 5.73 -4.48
C LYS A 41 4.02 4.53 -3.71
N ILE A 42 5.20 4.71 -3.12
CA ILE A 42 5.77 3.78 -2.15
C ILE A 42 5.22 4.09 -0.75
N PHE A 43 4.66 3.08 -0.10
CA PHE A 43 4.26 3.14 1.31
C PHE A 43 5.32 2.46 2.18
N ARG A 44 5.74 3.13 3.25
CA ARG A 44 6.52 2.48 4.30
C ARG A 44 5.55 1.64 5.13
N THR A 45 5.58 0.32 4.94
CA THR A 45 4.96 -0.60 5.90
C THR A 45 5.76 -0.54 7.20
N GLY A 46 5.09 -0.56 8.35
CA GLY A 46 5.75 -0.50 9.66
C GLY A 46 6.56 -1.76 9.90
N SER A 47 5.96 -2.75 10.58
CA SER A 47 6.53 -4.08 10.63
C SER A 47 6.41 -4.74 9.25
N PRO A 48 7.48 -5.34 8.70
CA PRO A 48 7.34 -6.19 7.54
C PRO A 48 6.41 -7.35 7.91
N PRO A 49 5.52 -7.77 7.00
CA PRO A 49 4.66 -8.91 7.27
C PRO A 49 5.50 -10.19 7.39
N ASP A 50 5.14 -11.05 8.34
CA ASP A 50 5.91 -12.25 8.70
C ASP A 50 6.16 -13.19 7.51
N PHE A 51 5.27 -13.21 6.50
CA PHE A 51 5.49 -14.03 5.29
C PHE A 51 6.72 -13.60 4.47
N LEU A 52 7.07 -12.31 4.48
CA LEU A 52 8.29 -11.84 3.81
C LEU A 52 9.53 -12.25 4.61
N VAL A 53 9.42 -12.29 5.93
CA VAL A 53 10.50 -12.72 6.82
C VAL A 53 10.71 -14.24 6.72
N ASP A 54 9.62 -15.01 6.67
CA ASP A 54 9.66 -16.47 6.52
C ASP A 54 10.29 -16.90 5.18
N HIS A 55 9.90 -16.25 4.08
CA HIS A 55 10.48 -16.54 2.76
C HIS A 55 11.99 -16.20 2.68
N ALA A 56 12.46 -15.21 3.44
CA ALA A 56 13.89 -14.90 3.55
C ALA A 56 14.66 -15.98 4.32
N TRP A 57 14.01 -16.67 5.26
CA TRP A 57 14.61 -17.74 6.06
C TRP A 57 14.61 -19.09 5.34
N THR A 58 13.58 -19.40 4.55
CA THR A 58 13.49 -20.66 3.79
C THR A 58 14.49 -20.76 2.63
N GLY A 59 15.13 -19.65 2.21
CA GLY A 59 16.18 -19.64 1.19
C GLY A 59 17.57 -20.05 1.68
N HIS A 60 17.73 -20.39 2.97
CA HIS A 60 19.01 -20.77 3.60
C HIS A 60 19.09 -22.26 3.99
N LYS A 61 18.39 -23.16 3.30
CA LYS A 61 18.52 -24.61 3.47
C LYS A 61 18.85 -25.31 2.17
#